data_AF-A0A934JP88-F1
#
_entry.id   AF-A0A934JP88-F1
#
_cell.length_a   1.000
_cell.length_b   1.000
_cell.length_c   1.000
_cell.angle_alpha   90.00
_cell.angle_beta   90.00
_cell.angle_gamma   90.00
#
_symmetry.space_group_name_H-M   'P 1'
#
loop_
_entity.id
_entity.type
_entity.pdbx_description
1 polymer ?
#
loop_
_entity_poly.entity_id
_entity_poly.type
_entity_poly.pdbx_seq_one_letter_code
_entity_poly.pdbx_strand_id
1 'polypeptide(L)'
;MRTYSQPLVIILGVLGMIPFVFSAYLSLTAKTFLDVSGTHLFTTYSALILSYLSGMLWGQVIHKEKSTSGSYLLICSNVLSYGAWASLIINVPELSIALLLLGFISVFWVDARWIKFKGNSHTRYTNMRFLLTIFVCVLHLLVLFPHY
;
A
#
# COMPACT_ATOMS: atom_id res chain seq x y z
N MET A 1 -7.51 29.13 3.39
CA MET A 1 -8.43 27.98 3.31
C MET A 1 -7.99 27.10 2.15
N ARG A 2 -7.39 25.92 2.40
CA ARG A 2 -6.96 25.02 1.31
C ARG A 2 -8.17 24.26 0.78
N THR A 3 -8.77 24.73 -0.30
CA THR A 3 -9.68 23.95 -1.13
C THR A 3 -8.87 22.86 -1.83
N TYR A 4 -8.63 21.76 -1.11
CA TYR A 4 -8.14 20.56 -1.75
C TYR A 4 -9.18 20.12 -2.78
N SER A 5 -8.78 20.05 -4.05
CA SER A 5 -9.58 19.45 -5.12
C SER A 5 -9.73 17.95 -4.80
N GLN A 6 -10.70 17.62 -3.93
CA GLN A 6 -11.19 16.27 -3.65
C GLN A 6 -11.22 15.36 -4.89
N PRO A 7 -11.66 15.82 -6.08
CA PRO A 7 -11.59 14.99 -7.30
C PRO A 7 -10.17 14.61 -7.71
N LEU A 8 -9.18 15.49 -7.61
CA LEU A 8 -7.79 15.17 -8.02
C LEU A 8 -7.19 14.07 -7.13
N VAL A 9 -7.46 14.13 -5.83
CA VAL A 9 -6.97 13.11 -4.88
C VAL A 9 -7.56 11.73 -5.22
N ILE A 10 -8.84 11.70 -5.61
CA ILE A 10 -9.52 10.47 -6.00
C ILE A 10 -8.97 9.94 -7.32
N ILE A 11 -8.83 10.80 -8.33
CA ILE A 11 -8.30 10.44 -9.64
C ILE A 11 -6.89 9.88 -9.50
N LEU A 12 -6.01 10.54 -8.75
CA LEU A 12 -4.64 10.08 -8.55
C LEU A 12 -4.59 8.74 -7.79
N GLY A 13 -5.46 8.55 -6.79
CA GLY A 13 -5.58 7.27 -6.08
C GLY A 13 -5.98 6.14 -7.03
N VAL A 14 -7.01 6.35 -7.84
CA VAL A 14 -7.50 5.35 -8.81
C VAL A 14 -6.45 5.08 -9.91
N LEU A 15 -5.77 6.11 -10.43
CA LEU A 15 -4.69 5.95 -11.39
C LEU A 15 -3.55 5.10 -10.84
N GLY A 16 -3.27 5.19 -9.54
CA GLY A 16 -2.30 4.34 -8.86
C GLY A 16 -2.62 2.85 -8.90
N MET A 17 -3.87 2.45 -9.23
CA MET A 17 -4.27 1.06 -9.39
C MET A 17 -3.94 0.49 -10.77
N ILE A 18 -3.72 1.34 -11.77
CA ILE A 18 -3.46 0.89 -13.15
C ILE A 18 -2.21 0.01 -13.22
N PRO A 19 -1.05 0.40 -12.65
CA PRO A 19 0.14 -0.43 -12.72
C PRO A 19 0.00 -1.73 -11.91
N PHE A 20 -0.83 -1.71 -10.86
CA PHE A 20 -1.17 -2.91 -10.08
C PHE A 20 -1.91 -3.95 -10.91
N VAL A 21 -3.00 -3.54 -11.57
CA VAL A 21 -3.80 -4.43 -12.42
C VAL A 21 -2.97 -4.92 -13.61
N PHE A 22 -2.20 -4.03 -14.22
CA PHE A 22 -1.35 -4.37 -15.36
C PHE A 22 -0.27 -5.41 -15.00
N SER A 23 0.46 -5.18 -13.90
CA SER A 23 1.49 -6.12 -13.43
C SER A 23 0.90 -7.44 -12.94
N ALA A 24 -0.26 -7.43 -12.28
CA ALA A 24 -0.98 -8.65 -11.88
C ALA A 24 -1.42 -9.48 -13.11
N TYR A 25 -1.96 -8.83 -14.15
CA TYR A 25 -2.34 -9.49 -15.39
C TYR A 25 -1.15 -10.17 -16.09
N LEU A 26 -0.02 -9.45 -16.19
CA LEU A 26 1.23 -10.01 -16.72
C LEU A 26 1.71 -11.21 -15.90
N SER A 27 1.63 -11.11 -14.56
CA SER A 27 1.99 -12.17 -13.65
C SER A 27 1.14 -13.43 -13.84
N LEU A 28 -0.19 -13.28 -13.96
CA LEU A 28 -1.11 -14.40 -14.16
C LEU A 28 -0.97 -15.05 -15.53
N THR A 29 -0.63 -14.28 -16.56
CA THR A 29 -0.42 -14.80 -17.93
C THR A 29 1.02 -15.31 -18.14
N ALA A 30 1.86 -15.28 -17.10
CA ALA A 30 3.30 -15.58 -17.18
C ALA A 30 4.03 -14.82 -18.30
N LYS A 31 3.57 -13.60 -18.61
CA LYS A 31 4.15 -12.74 -19.66
C LYS A 31 5.22 -11.84 -19.07
N THR A 32 6.22 -11.53 -19.89
CA THR A 32 7.23 -10.52 -19.60
C THR A 32 6.87 -9.20 -20.28
N PHE A 33 7.29 -8.10 -19.66
CA PHE A 33 7.21 -6.76 -20.25
C PHE A 33 8.56 -6.09 -20.11
N LEU A 34 9.14 -5.63 -21.24
CA LEU A 34 10.50 -5.10 -21.29
C LEU A 34 11.56 -6.04 -20.67
N ASP A 35 11.43 -7.35 -20.91
CA ASP A 35 12.31 -8.40 -20.37
C ASP A 35 12.23 -8.57 -18.83
N VAL A 36 11.27 -7.92 -18.18
CA VAL A 36 11.00 -8.08 -16.75
C VAL A 36 9.78 -8.98 -16.54
N SER A 37 9.85 -9.92 -15.61
CA SER A 37 8.72 -10.77 -15.26
C SER A 37 7.58 -9.97 -14.64
N GLY A 38 6.33 -10.37 -14.95
CA GLY A 38 5.14 -9.75 -14.35
C GLY A 38 5.15 -9.78 -12.82
N THR A 39 5.67 -10.86 -12.22
CA THR A 39 5.84 -11.00 -10.76
C THR A 39 6.80 -9.96 -10.19
N HIS A 40 7.92 -9.70 -10.86
CA HIS A 40 8.90 -8.71 -10.42
C HIS A 40 8.35 -7.27 -10.57
N LEU A 41 7.65 -6.96 -11.67
CA LEU A 41 6.94 -5.68 -11.83
C LEU A 41 5.88 -5.48 -10.74
N PHE A 42 5.13 -6.53 -10.40
CA PHE A 42 4.13 -6.46 -9.35
C PHE A 42 4.75 -6.22 -7.98
N THR A 43 5.81 -6.95 -7.64
CA THR A 43 6.52 -6.85 -6.35
C THR A 43 7.17 -5.48 -6.17
N THR A 44 7.87 -4.99 -7.19
CA THR A 44 8.53 -3.67 -7.17
C THR A 44 7.55 -2.53 -7.03
N TYR A 45 6.44 -2.55 -7.79
CA TYR A 45 5.41 -1.53 -7.68
C TYR A 45 4.68 -1.58 -6.31
N SER A 46 4.43 -2.78 -5.80
CA SER A 46 3.86 -2.99 -4.47
C SER A 46 4.75 -2.39 -3.36
N ALA A 47 6.06 -2.63 -3.42
CA ALA A 47 7.01 -2.07 -2.48
C ALA A 47 7.05 -0.53 -2.54
N LEU A 48 7.00 0.04 -3.74
CA LEU A 48 6.93 1.50 -3.93
C LEU A 48 5.70 2.09 -3.25
N ILE A 49 4.52 1.52 -3.47
CA ILE A 49 3.28 2.01 -2.89
C ILE A 49 3.26 1.81 -1.37
N LEU A 50 3.77 0.70 -0.86
CA LEU A 50 3.86 0.46 0.58
C LEU A 50 4.76 1.49 1.27
N SER A 51 5.92 1.80 0.69
CA SER A 51 6.82 2.86 1.15
C SER A 51 6.18 4.25 1.09
N TYR A 52 5.42 4.54 0.04
CA TYR A 52 4.65 5.79 -0.07
C TYR A 52 3.58 5.91 1.03
N LEU A 53 2.81 4.85 1.29
CA LEU A 53 1.82 4.80 2.37
C LEU A 53 2.46 4.99 3.75
N SER A 54 3.62 4.37 3.98
CA SER A 54 4.42 4.58 5.18
C SER A 54 4.84 6.05 5.34
N GLY A 55 5.36 6.68 4.29
CA GLY A 55 5.72 8.10 4.31
C GLY A 55 4.52 9.00 4.61
N MET A 56 3.33 8.66 4.12
CA MET A 56 2.11 9.37 4.47
C MET A 56 1.76 9.27 5.96
N LEU A 57 1.95 8.10 6.60
CA LEU A 57 1.75 7.96 8.05
C LEU A 57 2.69 8.88 8.82
N TRP A 58 3.97 8.94 8.41
CA TRP A 58 4.97 9.83 9.00
C TRP A 58 4.54 11.30 8.90
N GLY A 59 4.12 11.75 7.72
CA GLY A 59 3.63 13.11 7.49
C GLY A 59 2.37 13.47 8.30
N GLN A 60 1.48 12.50 8.53
CA GLN A 60 0.28 12.71 9.36
C GLN A 60 0.59 12.87 10.85
N VAL A 61 1.67 12.25 11.35
CA VAL A 61 2.07 12.36 12.75
C VAL A 61 2.74 13.70 13.04
N ILE A 62 3.56 14.23 12.12
CA ILE A 62 4.29 15.50 12.32
C ILE A 62 3.35 16.69 12.51
N HIS A 63 2.21 16.70 11.83
CA HIS A 63 1.23 17.79 11.91
C HIS A 63 0.31 17.70 13.14
N LYS A 64 0.57 16.78 14.08
CA LYS A 64 -0.25 16.58 15.28
C LYS A 64 0.56 16.80 16.56
N GLU A 65 -0.16 17.15 17.63
CA GLU A 65 0.43 17.29 18.96
C GLU A 65 1.10 15.99 19.44
N LYS A 66 2.19 16.14 20.20
CA LYS A 66 2.97 15.04 20.75
C LYS A 66 2.08 14.13 21.62
N SER A 67 1.80 12.94 21.13
CA SER A 67 1.16 11.85 21.87
C SER A 67 2.03 10.61 21.79
N THR A 68 2.06 9.80 22.85
CA THR A 68 2.76 8.49 22.89
C THR A 68 2.33 7.60 21.72
N SER A 69 1.05 7.63 21.33
CA SER A 69 0.51 6.94 20.16
C SER A 69 1.16 7.37 18.84
N GLY A 70 1.59 8.63 18.73
CA GLY A 70 2.28 9.14 17.55
C GLY A 70 3.67 8.53 17.35
N SER A 71 4.44 8.35 18.44
CA SER A 71 5.76 7.71 18.40
C SER A 71 5.68 6.27 17.89
N TYR A 72 4.69 5.49 18.34
CA TYR A 72 4.47 4.13 17.84
C TYR A 72 4.18 4.11 16.34
N LEU A 73 3.38 5.05 15.81
CA LEU A 73 3.13 5.12 14.36
C LEU A 73 4.39 5.41 13.55
N LEU A 74 5.29 6.27 14.05
CA LEU A 74 6.55 6.58 13.37
C LEU A 74 7.46 5.34 13.28
N ILE A 75 7.50 4.54 14.35
CA ILE A 75 8.25 3.29 14.35
C ILE A 75 7.62 2.32 13.35
N CYS A 76 6.30 2.12 13.41
CA CYS A 76 5.58 1.26 12.49
C CYS A 76 5.77 1.67 11.02
N SER A 77 5.72 2.97 10.70
CA SER A 77 5.94 3.44 9.32
C SER A 77 7.34 3.06 8.83
N ASN A 78 8.37 3.31 9.64
CA ASN A 78 9.73 2.93 9.27
C ASN A 78 9.86 1.42 9.07
N VAL A 79 9.34 0.61 9.99
CA VAL A 79 9.35 -0.86 9.87
C VAL A 79 8.68 -1.31 8.57
N LEU A 80 7.57 -0.70 8.16
CA LEU A 80 6.88 -1.03 6.91
C LEU A 80 7.68 -0.66 5.67
N SER A 81 8.37 0.49 5.69
CA SER A 81 9.23 0.93 4.58
C SER A 81 10.44 0.01 4.43
N TYR A 82 11.10 -0.35 5.54
CA TYR A 82 12.19 -1.32 5.54
C TYR A 82 11.71 -2.72 5.13
N GLY A 83 10.51 -3.14 5.54
CA GLY A 83 9.91 -4.40 5.12
C GLY A 83 9.62 -4.43 3.61
N ALA A 84 9.12 -3.33 3.05
CA ALA A 84 8.94 -3.17 1.61
C ALA A 84 10.26 -3.33 0.85
N TRP A 85 11.32 -2.67 1.32
CA TRP A 85 12.66 -2.82 0.73
C TRP A 85 13.21 -4.25 0.88
N ALA A 86 13.09 -4.86 2.07
CA ALA A 86 13.53 -6.22 2.32
C ALA A 86 12.84 -7.23 1.40
N SER A 87 11.56 -7.01 1.06
CA SER A 87 10.82 -7.87 0.12
C SER A 87 11.45 -7.93 -1.28
N LEU A 88 12.18 -6.90 -1.70
CA LEU A 88 12.86 -6.85 -3.00
C LEU A 88 14.18 -7.62 -3.02
N ILE A 89 14.78 -7.85 -1.85
CA ILE A 89 16.04 -8.59 -1.71
C ILE A 89 15.78 -10.11 -1.68
N ILE A 90 14.56 -10.50 -1.28
CA ILE A 90 14.15 -11.91 -1.24
C ILE A 90 14.04 -12.43 -2.67
N ASN A 91 14.86 -13.43 -3.00
CA ASN A 91 14.86 -14.09 -4.32
C ASN A 91 13.71 -15.09 -4.53
N VAL A 92 12.79 -15.20 -3.57
CA VAL A 92 11.64 -16.11 -3.58
C VAL A 92 10.38 -15.27 -3.79
N PRO A 93 9.80 -15.23 -5.00
CA PRO A 93 8.68 -14.33 -5.34
C PRO A 93 7.48 -14.47 -4.41
N GLU A 94 7.13 -15.68 -4.00
CA GLU A 94 5.99 -15.98 -3.14
C GLU A 94 6.15 -15.36 -1.76
N LEU A 95 7.37 -15.45 -1.20
CA LEU A 95 7.70 -14.84 0.09
C LEU A 95 7.71 -13.31 0.01
N SER A 96 8.25 -12.75 -1.08
CA SER A 96 8.21 -11.29 -1.31
C SER A 96 6.79 -10.76 -1.36
N ILE A 97 5.91 -11.43 -2.12
CA ILE A 97 4.49 -11.06 -2.25
C ILE A 97 3.76 -11.23 -0.91
N ALA A 98 4.01 -12.31 -0.18
CA ALA A 98 3.41 -12.53 1.15
C ALA A 98 3.83 -11.44 2.16
N LEU A 99 5.10 -11.05 2.15
CA LEU A 99 5.63 -10.01 3.04
C LEU A 99 5.01 -8.64 2.71
N LEU A 100 4.89 -8.31 1.42
CA LEU A 100 4.20 -7.10 0.96
C LEU A 100 2.73 -7.09 1.34
N LEU A 101 2.02 -8.22 1.18
CA LEU A 101 0.64 -8.38 1.63
C LEU A 101 0.50 -8.10 3.13
N LEU A 102 1.38 -8.67 3.97
CA LEU A 102 1.40 -8.39 5.41
C LEU A 102 1.67 -6.91 5.70
N GLY A 103 2.50 -6.26 4.91
CA GLY A 103 2.75 -4.83 4.98
C GLY A 103 1.48 -4.01 4.71
N PHE A 104 0.75 -4.31 3.63
CA PHE A 104 -0.52 -3.63 3.32
C PHE A 104 -1.59 -3.86 4.38
N ILE A 105 -1.70 -5.08 4.91
CA ILE A 105 -2.59 -5.39 6.04
C ILE A 105 -2.20 -4.56 7.26
N SER A 106 -0.91 -4.45 7.56
CA SER A 106 -0.43 -3.66 8.69
C SER A 106 -0.77 -2.18 8.56
N VAL A 107 -0.59 -1.59 7.37
CA VAL A 107 -1.03 -0.21 7.08
C VAL A 107 -2.54 -0.06 7.28
N PHE A 108 -3.32 -1.02 6.76
CA PHE A 108 -4.77 -1.02 6.90
C PHE A 108 -5.21 -1.03 8.36
N TRP A 109 -4.55 -1.84 9.21
CA TRP A 109 -4.82 -1.87 10.65
C TRP A 109 -4.44 -0.58 11.36
N VAL A 110 -3.32 0.05 10.97
CA VAL A 110 -2.90 1.35 11.50
C VAL A 110 -3.91 2.43 11.12
N ASP A 111 -4.29 2.50 9.85
CA ASP A 111 -5.31 3.43 9.36
C ASP A 111 -6.64 3.19 10.10
N ALA A 112 -7.13 1.94 10.20
CA ALA A 112 -8.37 1.58 10.89
C ALA A 112 -8.38 2.00 12.37
N ARG A 113 -7.27 1.77 13.10
CA ARG A 113 -7.14 2.21 14.50
C ARG A 113 -7.13 3.72 14.61
N TRP A 114 -6.42 4.41 13.71
CA TRP A 114 -6.31 5.87 13.75
C TRP A 114 -7.62 6.58 13.40
N ILE A 115 -8.45 5.99 12.52
CA ILE A 115 -9.79 6.49 12.18
C ILE A 115 -10.71 6.47 13.40
N LYS A 116 -10.71 5.37 14.17
CA LYS A 116 -11.50 5.26 15.41
C LYS A 116 -11.12 6.33 16.43
N PHE A 117 -9.85 6.68 16.53
CA PHE A 117 -9.37 7.74 17.44
C PHE A 117 -9.80 9.15 17.02
N LYS A 118 -10.13 9.38 15.74
CA LYS A 118 -10.24 10.73 15.18
C LYS A 118 -11.66 11.25 14.99
N GLY A 119 -12.68 10.57 15.54
CA GLY A 119 -14.05 11.09 15.67
C GLY A 119 -14.48 12.01 14.53
N ASN A 120 -14.70 11.46 13.34
CA ASN A 120 -15.41 12.13 12.24
C ASN A 120 -14.71 13.28 11.47
N SER A 121 -13.48 13.09 10.96
CA SER A 121 -12.91 14.03 9.98
C SER A 121 -12.35 13.31 8.74
N HIS A 122 -13.02 13.52 7.60
CA HIS A 122 -12.70 13.04 6.22
C HIS A 122 -13.09 11.59 5.85
N THR A 123 -14.36 11.23 6.04
CA THR A 123 -14.95 9.93 5.66
C THR A 123 -14.66 9.50 4.21
N ARG A 124 -14.71 10.42 3.23
CA ARG A 124 -14.55 10.07 1.81
C ARG A 124 -13.14 9.65 1.40
N TYR A 125 -12.12 10.40 1.82
CA TYR A 125 -10.71 10.10 1.52
C TYR A 125 -10.25 8.80 2.19
N THR A 126 -10.70 8.60 3.42
CA THR A 126 -10.41 7.42 4.22
C THR A 126 -11.07 6.16 3.65
N ASN A 127 -12.35 6.24 3.25
CA ASN A 127 -13.04 5.14 2.57
C ASN A 127 -12.36 4.76 1.25
N MET A 128 -11.83 5.74 0.51
CA MET A 128 -11.07 5.46 -0.71
C MET A 128 -9.80 4.65 -0.41
N ARG A 129 -8.99 5.06 0.58
CA ARG A 129 -7.79 4.31 0.99
C ARG A 129 -8.12 2.88 1.43
N PHE A 130 -9.23 2.71 2.14
CA PHE A 130 -9.73 1.41 2.58
C PHE A 130 -10.11 0.50 1.40
N LEU A 131 -10.88 1.02 0.43
CA LEU A 131 -11.23 0.27 -0.78
C LEU A 131 -10.00 -0.10 -1.62
N LEU A 132 -9.06 0.83 -1.78
CA LEU A 132 -7.83 0.60 -2.52
C LEU A 132 -6.97 -0.50 -1.88
N THR A 133 -6.77 -0.43 -0.56
CA THR A 133 -5.95 -1.41 0.16
C THR A 133 -6.58 -2.80 0.12
N ILE A 134 -7.91 -2.90 0.28
CA ILE A 134 -8.62 -4.18 0.09
C ILE A 134 -8.40 -4.72 -1.31
N PHE A 135 -8.57 -3.90 -2.35
CA PHE A 135 -8.38 -4.33 -3.72
C PHE A 135 -6.94 -4.81 -3.98
N VAL A 136 -5.95 -4.09 -3.47
CA VAL A 136 -4.53 -4.49 -3.57
C VAL A 136 -4.29 -5.81 -2.84
N CYS A 137 -4.87 -6.02 -1.66
CA CYS A 137 -4.78 -7.29 -0.94
C CYS A 137 -5.40 -8.45 -1.74
N VAL A 138 -6.56 -8.22 -2.38
CA VAL A 138 -7.18 -9.23 -3.26
C VAL A 138 -6.27 -9.55 -4.44
N LEU A 139 -5.67 -8.54 -5.08
CA LEU A 139 -4.70 -8.78 -6.16
C LEU A 139 -3.49 -9.59 -5.70
N HIS A 140 -2.94 -9.30 -4.51
CA HIS A 140 -1.84 -10.09 -3.95
C HIS A 140 -2.24 -11.54 -3.73
N LEU A 141 -3.45 -11.80 -3.22
CA LEU A 141 -3.96 -13.16 -3.04
C LEU A 141 -4.14 -13.88 -4.38
N LEU A 142 -4.64 -13.21 -5.41
CA LEU A 142 -4.79 -13.78 -6.76
C LEU A 142 -3.43 -14.12 -7.39
N VAL A 143 -2.43 -13.26 -7.23
CA VAL A 143 -1.07 -13.51 -7.74
C VAL A 143 -0.37 -14.61 -6.95
N LEU A 144 -0.63 -14.72 -5.65
CA LEU A 144 -0.01 -15.73 -4.77
C LEU A 144 -0.66 -17.12 -4.89
N PHE A 145 -1.96 -17.18 -5.18
CA PHE A 145 -2.68 -18.43 -5.50
C PHE A 145 -3.28 -18.37 -6.91
N PRO A 146 -2.46 -18.48 -7.96
CA PRO A 146 -3.03 -18.57 -9.30
C PRO A 146 -3.76 -19.90 -9.42
N HIS A 147 -5.06 -19.85 -9.67
CA HIS A 147 -5.81 -21.04 -10.05
C HIS A 147 -5.40 -21.43 -11.48
N TYR A 148 -4.51 -22.42 -11.60
CA TYR A 148 -4.26 -23.16 -12.84
C TYR A 148 -5.10 -24.43 -12.85
#